data_AF-A0A1H9PDI3-F1
#
_entry.id   AF-A0A1H9PDI3-F1
#
_cell.length_a   1.000
_cell.length_b   1.000
_cell.length_c   1.000
_cell.angle_alpha   90.00
_cell.angle_beta   90.00
_cell.angle_gamma   90.00
#
_symmetry.space_group_name_H-M   'P 1'
#
loop_
_entity.id
_entity.type
_entity.pdbx_description
1 polymer ?
#
loop_
_entity_poly.entity_id
_entity_poly.type
_entity_poly.pdbx_seq_one_letter_code
_entity_poly.pdbx_strand_id
1 'polypeptide(L)'
;MDSSSGAIGTAVNRAIDTLVPIIAKADVGIKARKRWLDRLWTAFQDDEIPYLECLGDYWGELCVTKEMASSLADELLPFLENNWGPASTGHGYFKGTSVCFHYILQADTMNCLRR
;
A
#
# COMPACT_ATOMS: atom_id res chain seq x y z
N MET A 1 31.45 -0.57 4.38
CA MET A 1 30.22 -0.98 3.67
C MET A 1 29.59 -2.01 4.55
N ASP A 2 28.68 -1.52 5.39
CA ASP A 2 28.49 -2.07 6.72
C ASP A 2 27.36 -3.10 6.65
N SER A 3 27.67 -4.34 7.03
CA SER A 3 26.72 -5.46 7.04
C SER A 3 25.52 -5.26 7.97
N SER A 4 25.42 -4.13 8.69
CA SER A 4 24.33 -3.81 9.61
C SER A 4 23.04 -3.37 8.90
N SER A 5 23.12 -2.59 7.82
CA SER A 5 21.92 -2.13 7.08
C SER A 5 21.22 -3.29 6.38
N GLY A 6 21.98 -4.25 5.86
CA GLY A 6 21.44 -5.49 5.29
C GLY A 6 20.78 -6.39 6.34
N ALA A 7 21.33 -6.43 7.58
CA ALA A 7 20.74 -7.19 8.67
C ALA A 7 19.41 -6.59 9.15
N ILE A 8 19.32 -5.26 9.23
CA ILE A 8 18.08 -4.55 9.60
C ILE A 8 17.03 -4.75 8.51
N GLY A 9 17.36 -4.55 7.23
CA GLY A 9 16.40 -4.78 6.14
C GLY A 9 15.87 -6.22 6.11
N THR A 10 16.75 -7.20 6.33
CA THR A 10 16.33 -8.61 6.43
C THR A 10 15.40 -8.85 7.62
N ALA A 11 15.67 -8.24 8.77
CA ALA A 11 14.83 -8.38 9.97
C ALA A 11 13.45 -7.74 9.76
N VAL A 12 13.39 -6.56 9.14
CA VAL A 12 12.12 -5.88 8.82
C VAL A 12 11.30 -6.71 7.84
N ASN A 13 11.90 -7.21 6.75
CA ASN A 13 11.19 -8.05 5.78
C ASN A 13 10.58 -9.30 6.44
N ARG A 14 11.34 -10.00 7.29
CA ARG A 14 10.82 -11.16 8.05
C ARG A 14 9.67 -10.77 8.98
N ALA A 15 9.74 -9.59 9.59
CA ALA A 15 8.67 -9.08 10.43
C ALA A 15 7.41 -8.81 9.61
N ILE A 16 7.53 -8.20 8.43
CA ILE A 16 6.43 -7.97 7.49
C ILE A 16 5.80 -9.31 7.09
N ASP A 17 6.60 -10.27 6.61
CA ASP A 17 6.14 -11.61 6.19
C ASP A 17 5.36 -12.33 7.30
N THR A 18 5.77 -12.16 8.55
CA THR A 18 5.15 -12.81 9.71
C THR A 18 3.88 -12.08 10.15
N LEU A 19 3.90 -10.75 10.21
CA LEU A 19 2.85 -9.95 10.82
C LEU A 19 1.69 -9.66 9.86
N VAL A 20 1.95 -9.51 8.57
CA VAL A 20 0.90 -9.23 7.58
C VAL A 20 -0.22 -10.28 7.64
N PRO A 21 0.06 -11.60 7.59
CA PRO A 21 -1.01 -12.61 7.64
C PRO A 21 -1.79 -12.57 8.96
N ILE A 22 -1.15 -12.20 10.07
CA ILE A 22 -1.81 -12.06 11.38
C ILE A 22 -2.78 -10.87 11.35
N ILE A 23 -2.33 -9.72 10.83
CA ILE A 23 -3.15 -8.51 10.72
C ILE A 23 -4.30 -8.71 9.73
N ALA A 24 -4.06 -9.37 8.61
CA ALA A 24 -5.07 -9.68 7.61
C ALA A 24 -6.17 -10.58 8.20
N LYS A 25 -5.81 -11.64 8.94
CA LYS A 25 -6.75 -12.60 9.53
C LYS A 25 -7.45 -12.13 10.80
N ALA A 26 -6.99 -11.02 11.41
CA ALA A 26 -7.59 -10.53 12.65
C ALA A 26 -9.08 -10.19 12.46
N ASP A 27 -9.96 -10.73 13.31
CA ASP A 27 -11.37 -10.35 13.29
C ASP A 27 -11.56 -9.03 14.04
N VAL A 28 -11.60 -7.93 13.27
CA VAL A 28 -11.78 -6.58 13.80
C VAL A 28 -12.75 -5.79 12.96
N GLY A 29 -13.51 -4.90 13.60
CA GLY A 29 -14.45 -4.03 12.90
C GLY A 29 -13.77 -3.12 11.87
N ILE A 30 -14.50 -2.77 10.82
CA ILE A 30 -14.05 -1.95 9.68
C ILE A 30 -13.34 -0.65 10.12
N LYS A 31 -13.88 0.04 11.14
CA LYS A 31 -13.27 1.28 11.68
C LYS A 31 -11.89 1.04 12.33
N ALA A 32 -11.70 -0.09 12.99
CA ALA A 32 -10.41 -0.45 13.58
C ALA A 32 -9.40 -0.79 12.48
N ARG A 33 -9.83 -1.57 11.48
CA ARG A 33 -9.01 -1.93 10.32
C ARG A 33 -8.57 -0.70 9.53
N LYS A 34 -9.48 0.22 9.17
CA LYS A 34 -9.11 1.46 8.46
C LYS A 34 -8.06 2.25 9.24
N ARG A 35 -8.24 2.43 10.56
CA ARG A 35 -7.25 3.12 11.40
C ARG A 35 -5.88 2.43 11.40
N TRP A 36 -5.82 1.10 11.33
CA TRP A 36 -4.55 0.38 11.20
C TRP A 36 -3.89 0.62 9.84
N LEU A 37 -4.68 0.55 8.77
CA LEU A 37 -4.21 0.84 7.41
C LEU A 37 -3.72 2.27 7.27
N ASP A 38 -4.45 3.25 7.80
CA ASP A 38 -4.06 4.66 7.79
C ASP A 38 -2.70 4.86 8.51
N ARG A 39 -2.49 4.17 9.65
CA ARG A 39 -1.22 4.23 10.38
C ARG A 39 -0.07 3.57 9.62
N LEU A 40 -0.31 2.40 9.02
CA LEU A 40 0.68 1.73 8.18
C LEU A 40 1.01 2.60 6.97
N TRP A 41 0.01 3.28 6.40
CA TRP A 41 0.17 4.15 5.25
C TRP A 41 1.04 5.35 5.60
N THR A 42 0.78 6.02 6.72
CA THR A 42 1.63 7.10 7.22
C THR A 42 3.06 6.61 7.45
N ALA A 43 3.25 5.47 8.14
CA ALA A 43 4.58 4.91 8.36
C ALA A 43 5.30 4.57 7.04
N PHE A 44 4.58 4.02 6.07
CA PHE A 44 5.11 3.73 4.74
C PHE A 44 5.52 5.01 4.02
N GLN A 45 4.75 6.10 4.09
CA GLN A 45 5.11 7.37 3.45
C GLN A 45 6.33 8.00 4.10
N ASP A 46 6.36 8.03 5.44
CA ASP A 46 7.44 8.63 6.26
C ASP A 46 8.76 7.83 6.21
N ASP A 47 8.75 6.63 5.59
CA ASP A 47 9.93 5.77 5.46
C ASP A 47 10.96 6.35 4.47
N GLU A 48 11.91 7.15 4.96
CA GLU A 48 12.96 7.79 4.14
C GLU A 48 13.97 6.78 3.56
N ILE A 49 14.30 5.73 4.31
CA ILE A 49 15.07 4.58 3.83
C ILE A 49 14.05 3.46 3.60
N PRO A 50 13.92 2.88 2.39
CA PRO A 50 12.79 2.04 2.00
C PRO A 50 12.80 0.64 2.64
N TYR A 51 12.73 0.57 3.97
CA TYR A 51 12.63 -0.69 4.71
C TYR A 51 11.23 -1.30 4.63
N LEU A 52 10.21 -0.48 4.41
CA LEU A 52 8.82 -0.90 4.29
C LEU A 52 8.38 -1.12 2.85
N GLU A 53 9.28 -1.05 1.86
CA GLU A 53 8.95 -1.22 0.44
C GLU A 53 8.24 -2.56 0.17
N CYS A 54 8.68 -3.65 0.81
CA CYS A 54 8.04 -4.96 0.70
C CYS A 54 6.59 -5.01 1.20
N LEU A 55 6.17 -4.06 2.06
CA LEU A 55 4.76 -3.95 2.46
C LEU A 55 3.85 -3.63 1.26
N GLY A 56 4.42 -3.02 0.21
CA GLY A 56 3.81 -2.72 -1.08
C GLY A 56 3.00 -3.86 -1.69
N ASP A 57 3.48 -5.10 -1.54
CA ASP A 57 2.86 -6.27 -2.17
C ASP A 57 1.67 -6.82 -1.37
N TYR A 58 1.49 -6.36 -0.13
CA TYR A 58 0.51 -6.92 0.81
C TYR A 58 -0.73 -6.04 1.02
N TRP A 59 -0.75 -4.83 0.47
CA TRP A 59 -1.84 -3.87 0.70
C TRP A 59 -3.22 -4.41 0.28
N GLY A 60 -3.28 -5.16 -0.83
CA GLY A 60 -4.51 -5.83 -1.25
C GLY A 60 -5.04 -6.83 -0.21
N GLU A 61 -4.15 -7.63 0.37
CA GLU A 61 -4.49 -8.60 1.41
C GLU A 61 -5.00 -7.92 2.70
N LEU A 62 -4.39 -6.80 3.09
CA LEU A 62 -4.69 -6.08 4.33
C LEU A 62 -6.09 -5.42 4.35
N CYS A 63 -6.66 -5.09 3.17
CA CYS A 63 -7.99 -4.50 3.04
C CYS A 63 -9.13 -5.46 3.37
N VAL A 64 -8.91 -6.78 3.24
CA VAL A 64 -9.82 -7.90 3.55
C VAL A 64 -11.16 -7.93 2.80
N THR A 65 -11.74 -6.78 2.44
CA THR A 65 -13.04 -6.63 1.77
C THR A 65 -12.89 -5.81 0.50
N LYS A 66 -13.73 -6.09 -0.51
CA LYS A 66 -13.72 -5.34 -1.78
C LYS A 66 -14.14 -3.89 -1.58
N GLU A 67 -15.09 -3.64 -0.68
CA GLU A 67 -15.63 -2.31 -0.38
C GLU A 67 -14.57 -1.40 0.24
N MET A 68 -13.76 -1.94 1.18
CA MET A 68 -12.64 -1.20 1.76
C MET A 68 -11.56 -0.93 0.73
N ALA A 69 -11.21 -1.93 -0.08
CA ALA A 69 -10.25 -1.76 -1.16
C ALA A 69 -10.70 -0.68 -2.16
N SER A 70 -11.99 -0.66 -2.54
CA SER A 70 -12.55 0.37 -3.41
C SER A 70 -12.44 1.76 -2.78
N SER A 71 -12.86 1.91 -1.52
CA SER A 71 -12.78 3.20 -0.81
C SER A 71 -11.35 3.73 -0.73
N LEU A 72 -10.37 2.85 -0.47
CA LEU A 72 -8.96 3.26 -0.39
C LEU A 72 -8.36 3.52 -1.77
N ALA A 73 -8.80 2.80 -2.81
CA ALA A 73 -8.44 3.11 -4.20
C ALA A 73 -8.94 4.51 -4.58
N ASP A 74 -10.19 4.85 -4.26
CA ASP A 74 -10.77 6.17 -4.53
C ASP A 74 -10.00 7.31 -3.85
N GLU A 75 -9.45 7.06 -2.65
CA GLU A 75 -8.58 8.01 -1.95
C GLU A 75 -7.24 8.23 -2.66
N LEU A 76 -6.68 7.20 -3.32
CA LEU A 76 -5.34 7.25 -3.94
C LEU A 76 -5.36 7.57 -5.45
N LEU A 77 -6.46 7.28 -6.14
CA LEU A 77 -6.63 7.47 -7.59
C LEU A 77 -6.28 8.90 -8.07
N PRO A 78 -6.73 9.98 -7.41
CA PRO A 78 -6.40 11.34 -7.84
C PRO A 78 -4.89 11.62 -7.84
N PHE A 79 -4.14 11.04 -6.90
CA PHE A 79 -2.69 11.18 -6.86
C PHE A 79 -2.03 10.44 -8.03
N LEU A 80 -2.53 9.24 -8.34
CA LEU A 80 -2.04 8.47 -9.48
C LEU A 80 -2.34 9.21 -10.81
N GLU A 81 -3.56 9.69 -11.01
CA GLU A 81 -3.96 10.46 -12.21
C GLU A 81 -3.14 11.75 -12.37
N ASN A 82 -2.84 12.46 -11.29
CA ASN A 82 -1.98 13.64 -11.35
C ASN A 82 -0.54 13.32 -11.79
N ASN A 83 -0.04 12.11 -11.48
CA ASN A 83 1.33 11.71 -11.83
C ASN A 83 1.40 10.99 -13.20
N TRP A 84 0.35 10.29 -13.61
CA TRP A 84 0.34 9.39 -14.79
C TRP A 84 -0.68 9.78 -15.87
N GLY A 85 -1.54 10.77 -15.61
CA GLY A 85 -2.60 11.16 -16.52
C GLY A 85 -2.11 11.92 -17.76
N PRO A 86 -3.00 12.16 -18.75
CA PRO A 86 -2.62 12.82 -20.01
C PRO A 86 -2.05 14.24 -19.85
N ALA A 87 -2.41 14.90 -18.75
CA ALA A 87 -1.92 16.24 -18.40
C ALA A 87 -0.64 16.22 -17.55
N SER A 88 -0.15 15.04 -17.15
CA SER A 88 1.09 14.91 -16.39
C SER A 88 2.29 15.20 -17.28
N THR A 89 3.34 15.77 -16.69
CA THR A 89 4.61 16.01 -17.39
C THR A 89 5.40 14.71 -17.61
N GLY A 90 4.89 13.55 -17.15
CA GLY A 90 5.50 12.23 -17.29
C GLY A 90 6.63 11.92 -16.30
N HIS A 91 6.96 12.85 -15.38
CA HIS A 91 8.10 12.74 -14.47
C HIS A 91 7.69 12.64 -12.99
N GLY A 92 6.40 12.44 -12.70
CA GLY A 92 5.87 12.39 -11.34
C GLY A 92 6.09 11.02 -10.68
N TYR A 93 6.82 11.00 -9.56
CA TYR A 93 6.93 9.81 -8.71
C TYR A 93 5.91 9.89 -7.58
N PHE A 94 5.07 8.86 -7.45
CA PHE A 94 4.18 8.66 -6.32
C PHE A 94 4.53 7.35 -5.63
N LYS A 95 5.06 7.43 -4.41
CA LYS A 95 5.45 6.28 -3.60
C LYS A 95 4.31 5.26 -3.40
N GLY A 96 3.07 5.73 -3.49
CA GLY A 96 1.86 4.93 -3.36
C GLY A 96 1.35 4.24 -4.63
N THR A 97 2.07 4.33 -5.76
CA THR A 97 1.58 3.79 -7.04
C THR A 97 1.28 2.30 -6.96
N SER A 98 2.18 1.47 -6.43
CA SER A 98 1.96 0.02 -6.28
C SER A 98 0.75 -0.26 -5.40
N VAL A 99 0.66 0.42 -4.26
CA VAL A 99 -0.43 0.29 -3.28
C VAL A 99 -1.80 0.56 -3.92
N CYS A 100 -1.90 1.65 -4.68
CA CYS A 100 -3.13 2.00 -5.40
C CYS A 100 -3.54 0.89 -6.38
N PHE A 101 -2.59 0.32 -7.13
CA PHE A 101 -2.88 -0.79 -8.04
C PHE A 101 -3.34 -2.05 -7.31
N HIS A 102 -2.74 -2.39 -6.17
CA HIS A 102 -3.20 -3.53 -5.36
C HIS A 102 -4.63 -3.33 -4.86
N TYR A 103 -5.01 -2.12 -4.45
CA TYR A 103 -6.38 -1.81 -4.05
C TYR A 103 -7.36 -1.93 -5.22
N ILE A 104 -7.03 -1.39 -6.39
CA ILE A 104 -7.88 -1.49 -7.59
C ILE A 104 -8.06 -2.95 -8.02
N LEU A 105 -6.98 -3.73 -7.98
CA LEU A 105 -7.03 -5.17 -8.29
C LEU A 105 -7.92 -5.92 -7.28
N GLN A 106 -7.75 -5.64 -5.98
CA GLN A 106 -8.54 -6.27 -4.92
C GLN A 106 -10.03 -5.87 -4.98
N ALA A 107 -10.31 -4.62 -5.34
CA ALA A 107 -11.66 -4.10 -5.50
C ALA A 107 -12.34 -4.61 -6.78
N ASP A 108 -11.60 -5.22 -7.72
CA ASP A 108 -12.09 -5.65 -9.03
C ASP A 108 -12.59 -4.47 -9.89
N THR A 109 -12.02 -3.27 -9.67
CA THR A 109 -12.44 -2.01 -10.29
C THR A 109 -11.57 -1.60 -11.48
N MET A 110 -10.71 -2.48 -12.01
CA MET A 110 -9.80 -2.19 -13.14
C MET A 110 -10.51 -1.62 -14.39
N ASN A 111 -11.81 -1.84 -14.55
CA ASN A 111 -12.60 -1.23 -15.65
C ASN A 111 -12.70 0.30 -15.58
N CYS A 112 -12.50 0.92 -14.41
CA CYS A 112 -12.57 2.38 -14.24
C CYS A 112 -11.36 3.12 -14.84
N LEU A 113 -10.18 2.49 -14.94
CA LEU A 113 -8.95 3.09 -15.49
C LEU A 113 -8.86 3.07 -17.03
N ARG A 114 -9.84 2.46 -17.73
CA ARG A 114 -9.85 2.32 -19.19
C ARG A 114 -10.71 3.37 -19.92
N ARG A 115 -11.25 4.36 -19.21
CA ARG A 115 -12.00 5.48 -19.78
C ARG A 115 -11.16 6.73 -19.82
#